data_AF-A0A814WFS8-F1
#
_entry.id   AF-A0A814WFS8-F1
#
_cell.length_a   1.000
_cell.length_b   1.000
_cell.length_c   1.000
_cell.angle_alpha   90.00
_cell.angle_beta   90.00
_cell.angle_gamma   90.00
#
_symmetry.space_group_name_H-M   'P 1'
#
loop_
_entity.id
_entity.type
_entity.pdbx_description
1 polymer ?
#
loop_
_entity_poly.entity_id
_entity_poly.type
_entity_poly.pdbx_seq_one_letter_code
_entity_poly.pdbx_strand_id
1 'polypeptide(L)'
;MNKFLFVVALLLVFILAVVEESNAANASGGSHTPEVRQKIKRIMMQHVKRKCGSGGKRYNKCPSINTTRKIKRSVTPTTANESLIDVQWGSYWMGLITIGTPGQSFYVDFDTGSGDLWVPAAQCNHSCGGNHTFISGSSSTFKSLNKTFYILYGDGSYVNGSWANETVNIAGISIAKQSFAMATSAVGMSSRASDGLLGMSYQSIATGGENPVVWSMYLAGELSLPIFGFWFGPISTGSDTGELILGGYDTTKYTGSFTYANVNVKGYWEFVADSVSLTVGSTTTTVATSINAILDTGTTVAIAAPPTYANAIYSALGATYNSSIGWYTVNCQTKPLSAFPNITITITSTSFVLTPLMYIQIAGGPSNYICYVVIQSITANDANSNPIWILGDFFMRHFYSVFDMQNNRVGLALSTSYGVVATPPSTLFQTTTTLYPPSSTNSASTTSAASTTTVATLPAQCYNYTTIADAARLTTQGSGNGCDSSVFNSVSGNVPSYVRFASPGGTQLATSAPNSGQGQVCGTLAAGWTNATYPTTLGQTINAFACFAYGGNACFGYVYWIKITKCNGYYVHGLYAPGACAYRYCTQ
;
A
#
# COMPACT_ATOMS: atom_id res chain seq x y z
N MET A 1 -13.49 29.10 -51.75
CA MET A 1 -14.65 28.67 -50.93
C MET A 1 -14.17 28.51 -49.49
N ASN A 2 -14.79 29.23 -48.55
CA ASN A 2 -14.23 29.50 -47.22
C ASN A 2 -14.09 28.20 -46.39
N LYS A 3 -12.95 27.96 -45.72
CA LYS A 3 -12.68 26.72 -44.92
C LYS A 3 -13.77 26.44 -43.89
N PHE A 4 -14.42 27.49 -43.39
CA PHE A 4 -15.55 27.41 -42.47
C PHE A 4 -16.78 26.73 -43.09
N LEU A 5 -17.17 27.05 -44.34
CA LEU A 5 -18.31 26.41 -45.00
C LEU A 5 -18.06 24.92 -45.30
N PHE A 6 -16.81 24.52 -45.52
CA PHE A 6 -16.46 23.12 -45.78
C PHE A 6 -16.55 22.26 -44.51
N VAL A 7 -16.14 22.81 -43.36
CA VAL A 7 -16.27 22.15 -42.05
C VAL A 7 -17.74 22.07 -41.63
N VAL A 8 -18.53 23.12 -41.87
CA VAL A 8 -19.98 23.12 -41.59
C VAL A 8 -20.71 22.10 -42.47
N ALA A 9 -20.35 21.98 -43.75
CA ALA A 9 -20.93 20.96 -44.64
C ALA A 9 -20.56 19.52 -44.22
N LEU A 10 -19.32 19.30 -43.73
CA LEU A 10 -18.90 18.00 -43.20
C LEU A 10 -19.62 17.66 -41.90
N LEU A 11 -19.81 18.64 -41.00
CA LEU A 11 -20.59 18.45 -39.78
C LEU A 11 -22.06 18.14 -40.08
N LEU A 12 -22.67 18.83 -41.04
CA LEU A 12 -24.06 18.57 -41.44
C LEU A 12 -24.25 17.18 -42.04
N VAL A 13 -23.29 16.70 -42.84
CA VAL A 13 -23.30 15.33 -43.38
C VAL A 13 -23.10 14.30 -42.26
N PHE A 14 -22.25 14.60 -41.27
CA PHE A 14 -22.05 13.73 -40.12
C PHE A 14 -23.29 13.67 -39.23
N ILE A 15 -23.93 14.81 -38.98
CA ILE A 15 -25.18 14.90 -38.20
C ILE A 15 -26.31 14.16 -38.92
N LEU A 16 -26.45 14.32 -40.24
CA LEU A 16 -27.45 13.57 -41.02
C LEU A 16 -27.20 12.05 -40.99
N ALA A 17 -25.93 11.62 -41.03
CA ALA A 17 -25.58 10.20 -40.92
C ALA A 17 -25.87 9.63 -39.52
N VAL A 18 -25.62 10.41 -38.45
CA VAL A 18 -25.95 10.01 -37.07
C VAL A 18 -27.46 9.98 -36.85
N VAL A 19 -28.22 10.88 -37.49
CA VAL A 19 -29.70 10.91 -37.42
C VAL A 19 -30.33 9.75 -38.21
N GLU A 20 -29.75 9.33 -39.32
CA GLU A 20 -30.14 8.08 -40.00
C GLU A 20 -29.78 6.84 -39.15
N GLU A 21 -28.63 6.84 -38.47
CA GLU A 21 -28.22 5.76 -37.55
C GLU A 21 -29.14 5.62 -36.34
N SER A 22 -29.58 6.73 -35.73
CA SER A 22 -30.48 6.70 -34.58
C SER A 22 -31.90 6.26 -34.94
N ASN A 23 -32.40 6.67 -36.12
CA ASN A 23 -33.69 6.22 -36.63
C ASN A 23 -33.68 4.73 -37.06
N ALA A 24 -32.55 4.23 -37.55
CA ALA A 24 -32.40 2.81 -37.89
C ALA A 24 -32.24 1.92 -36.64
N ALA A 25 -31.52 2.40 -35.60
CA ALA A 25 -31.34 1.67 -34.35
C ALA A 25 -32.65 1.52 -33.53
N ASN A 26 -33.53 2.52 -33.58
CA ASN A 26 -34.85 2.44 -32.94
C ASN A 26 -35.82 1.47 -33.64
N ALA A 27 -35.54 1.06 -34.88
CA ALA A 27 -36.42 0.21 -35.66
C ALA A 27 -36.14 -1.29 -35.56
N SER A 28 -35.00 -1.74 -35.00
CA SER A 28 -34.59 -3.16 -35.11
C SER A 28 -34.01 -3.84 -33.86
N GLY A 29 -34.03 -3.23 -32.68
CA GLY A 29 -33.86 -3.93 -31.38
C GLY A 29 -32.82 -5.06 -31.29
N GLY A 30 -31.58 -4.87 -31.78
CA GLY A 30 -30.57 -5.93 -31.79
C GLY A 30 -29.14 -5.48 -32.17
N SER A 31 -28.15 -6.14 -31.56
CA SER A 31 -26.69 -5.92 -31.66
C SER A 31 -26.13 -5.94 -33.10
N HIS A 32 -25.20 -5.02 -33.39
CA HIS A 32 -24.61 -4.78 -34.72
C HIS A 32 -23.63 -5.88 -35.17
N THR A 33 -23.81 -6.43 -36.37
CA THR A 33 -22.86 -7.37 -36.99
C THR A 33 -21.74 -6.65 -37.79
N PRO A 34 -20.54 -7.26 -37.92
CA PRO A 34 -19.40 -6.72 -38.68
C PRO A 34 -19.70 -6.33 -40.15
N GLU A 35 -20.72 -6.95 -40.75
CA GLU A 35 -21.12 -6.74 -42.14
C GLU A 35 -21.73 -5.36 -42.39
N VAL A 36 -22.45 -4.81 -41.40
CA VAL A 36 -23.05 -3.46 -41.48
C VAL A 36 -21.95 -2.39 -41.49
N ARG A 37 -20.91 -2.55 -40.66
CA ARG A 37 -19.75 -1.63 -40.62
C ARG A 37 -18.95 -1.65 -41.93
N GLN A 38 -18.83 -2.80 -42.58
CA GLN A 38 -18.12 -2.92 -43.86
C GLN A 38 -18.93 -2.31 -45.02
N LYS A 39 -20.27 -2.38 -44.97
CA LYS A 39 -21.17 -1.75 -45.94
C LYS A 39 -21.11 -0.22 -45.85
N ILE A 40 -21.07 0.35 -44.64
CA ILE A 40 -20.93 1.80 -44.41
C ILE A 40 -19.58 2.32 -44.96
N LYS A 41 -18.47 1.61 -44.70
CA LYS A 41 -17.16 1.95 -45.28
C LYS A 41 -17.17 1.98 -46.82
N ARG A 42 -17.86 1.03 -47.46
CA ARG A 42 -17.99 1.00 -48.92
C ARG A 42 -18.80 2.18 -49.46
N ILE A 43 -19.92 2.53 -48.81
CA ILE A 43 -20.77 3.67 -49.21
C ILE A 43 -20.00 5.00 -49.07
N MET A 44 -19.25 5.18 -47.97
CA MET A 44 -18.41 6.35 -47.76
C MET A 44 -17.33 6.50 -48.84
N MET A 45 -16.63 5.41 -49.18
CA MET A 45 -15.58 5.42 -50.22
C MET A 45 -16.15 5.65 -51.63
N GLN A 46 -17.36 5.17 -51.91
CA GLN A 46 -18.04 5.44 -53.17
C GLN A 46 -18.49 6.91 -53.29
N HIS A 47 -18.94 7.53 -52.19
CA HIS A 47 -19.31 8.94 -52.18
C HIS A 47 -18.11 9.89 -52.37
N VAL A 48 -16.94 9.53 -51.83
CA VAL A 48 -15.68 10.27 -52.03
C VAL A 48 -15.19 10.15 -53.48
N LYS A 49 -15.27 8.96 -54.08
CA LYS A 49 -14.92 8.78 -55.51
C LYS A 49 -15.87 9.54 -56.46
N ARG A 50 -17.17 9.61 -56.14
CA ARG A 50 -18.16 10.29 -57.00
C ARG A 50 -18.01 11.83 -57.00
N LYS A 51 -17.42 12.43 -55.97
CA LYS A 51 -17.11 13.87 -55.92
C LYS A 51 -15.76 14.26 -56.57
N CYS A 52 -14.96 13.29 -56.99
CA CYS A 52 -13.65 13.53 -57.65
C CYS A 52 -13.64 13.23 -59.15
N GLY A 53 -14.78 12.97 -59.79
CA GLY A 53 -14.83 12.67 -61.22
C GLY A 53 -16.07 13.20 -61.89
N SER A 54 -16.02 14.45 -62.36
CA SER A 54 -16.85 15.00 -63.46
C SER A 54 -16.35 16.40 -63.81
N GLY A 55 -15.86 16.60 -65.04
CA GLY A 55 -15.56 17.92 -65.61
C GLY A 55 -14.08 18.15 -65.92
N GLY A 56 -13.72 18.02 -67.20
CA GLY A 56 -12.36 18.13 -67.69
C GLY A 56 -11.79 19.56 -67.76
N LYS A 57 -10.46 19.57 -67.95
CA LYS A 57 -9.53 20.68 -68.26
C LYS A 57 -8.96 21.48 -67.07
N ARG A 58 -7.65 21.24 -66.88
CA ARG A 58 -6.59 22.05 -66.25
C ARG A 58 -6.85 22.54 -64.82
N TYR A 59 -6.37 21.79 -63.82
CA TYR A 59 -5.63 22.32 -62.66
C TYR A 59 -4.92 21.14 -61.96
N ASN A 60 -3.59 21.04 -62.13
CA ASN A 60 -2.75 20.22 -61.28
C ASN A 60 -2.70 20.86 -59.89
N LYS A 61 -3.50 20.36 -58.93
CA LYS A 61 -3.30 20.47 -57.47
C LYS A 61 -4.48 19.82 -56.72
N CYS A 62 -4.49 18.49 -56.60
CA CYS A 62 -4.96 17.92 -55.35
C CYS A 62 -3.78 18.05 -54.36
N PRO A 63 -3.92 18.76 -53.23
CA PRO A 63 -2.96 18.61 -52.15
C PRO A 63 -3.00 17.14 -51.76
N SER A 64 -1.86 16.46 -51.77
CA SER A 64 -1.71 15.24 -50.99
C SER A 64 -2.03 15.62 -49.54
N ILE A 65 -3.26 15.35 -49.11
CA ILE A 65 -3.60 15.41 -47.69
C ILE A 65 -2.83 14.23 -47.08
N ASN A 66 -1.64 14.55 -46.58
CA ASN A 66 -0.87 13.70 -45.70
C ASN A 66 -1.61 13.68 -44.34
N THR A 67 -2.80 13.06 -44.30
CA THR A 67 -3.53 12.76 -43.06
C THR A 67 -2.89 11.58 -42.38
N THR A 68 -1.69 11.80 -41.85
CA THR A 68 -1.17 11.18 -40.63
C THR A 68 0.12 11.89 -40.24
N ARG A 69 0.05 13.18 -39.89
CA ARG A 69 0.82 13.64 -38.73
C ARG A 69 -0.06 13.41 -37.50
N LYS A 70 -0.29 12.13 -37.17
CA LYS A 70 -0.45 11.80 -35.76
C LYS A 70 0.85 12.28 -35.15
N ILE A 71 0.81 13.34 -34.35
CA ILE A 71 1.84 13.52 -33.34
C ILE A 71 1.65 12.30 -32.44
N LYS A 72 2.29 11.17 -32.82
CA LYS A 72 2.59 10.12 -31.86
C LYS A 72 3.49 10.84 -30.88
N ARG A 73 2.95 11.28 -29.75
CA ARG A 73 3.77 11.52 -28.58
C ARG A 73 4.56 10.22 -28.46
N SER A 74 5.87 10.28 -28.70
CA SER A 74 6.78 9.14 -28.53
C SER A 74 6.88 8.92 -27.03
N VAL A 75 5.80 8.46 -26.44
CA VAL A 75 5.80 7.93 -25.08
C VAL A 75 6.52 6.61 -25.22
N THR A 76 7.74 6.55 -24.70
CA THR A 76 8.39 5.27 -24.46
C THR A 76 7.64 4.66 -23.28
N PRO A 77 6.92 3.53 -23.47
CA PRO A 77 6.29 2.83 -22.36
C PRO A 77 7.31 2.61 -21.24
N THR A 78 6.91 2.86 -20.01
CA THR A 78 7.83 2.90 -18.87
C THR A 78 7.45 1.84 -17.85
N THR A 79 8.47 1.28 -17.21
CA THR A 79 8.34 0.48 -15.99
C THR A 79 8.92 1.33 -14.87
N ALA A 80 8.16 1.50 -13.79
CA ALA A 80 8.57 2.33 -12.66
C ALA A 80 8.09 1.73 -11.34
N ASN A 81 8.85 1.96 -10.28
CA ASN A 81 8.54 1.47 -8.95
C ASN A 81 8.35 2.62 -7.95
N GLU A 82 7.33 2.48 -7.11
CA GLU A 82 7.03 3.34 -5.98
C GLU A 82 7.33 2.56 -4.69
N SER A 83 8.10 3.18 -3.79
CA SER A 83 8.36 2.60 -2.48
C SER A 83 7.11 2.72 -1.61
N LEU A 84 6.68 1.62 -1.01
CA LEU A 84 5.56 1.62 -0.08
C LEU A 84 6.05 1.65 1.36
N ILE A 85 5.34 2.40 2.18
CA ILE A 85 5.56 2.56 3.60
C ILE A 85 4.49 1.75 4.32
N ASP A 86 4.93 0.81 5.15
CA ASP A 86 4.04 0.11 6.07
C ASP A 86 3.58 1.06 7.18
N VAL A 87 2.27 1.09 7.43
CA VAL A 87 1.66 1.93 8.44
C VAL A 87 1.09 1.08 9.56
N GLN A 88 1.42 1.46 10.81
CA GLN A 88 0.89 0.83 12.02
C GLN A 88 1.08 -0.70 12.06
N TRP A 89 2.30 -1.18 11.80
CA TRP A 89 2.69 -2.60 11.95
C TRP A 89 1.87 -3.55 11.06
N GLY A 90 1.65 -3.14 9.83
CA GLY A 90 0.89 -3.88 8.84
C GLY A 90 -0.59 -3.60 8.82
N SER A 91 -1.02 -2.41 9.26
CA SER A 91 -2.43 -2.04 9.12
C SER A 91 -2.80 -1.72 7.66
N TYR A 92 -1.92 -1.03 6.92
CA TYR A 92 -2.07 -0.77 5.49
C TYR A 92 -0.75 -0.22 4.91
N TRP A 93 -0.70 -0.03 3.60
CA TRP A 93 0.49 0.42 2.87
C TRP A 93 0.21 1.70 2.11
N MET A 94 1.06 2.72 2.31
CA MET A 94 0.93 3.97 1.57
C MET A 94 2.16 4.25 0.71
N GLY A 95 1.97 4.91 -0.43
CA GLY A 95 3.07 5.42 -1.25
C GLY A 95 2.75 6.78 -1.84
N LEU A 96 3.74 7.36 -2.51
CA LEU A 96 3.67 8.75 -2.97
C LEU A 96 3.02 8.84 -4.36
N ILE A 97 2.11 9.79 -4.50
CA ILE A 97 1.62 10.26 -5.79
C ILE A 97 1.73 11.77 -5.87
N THR A 98 1.67 12.31 -7.09
CA THR A 98 1.45 13.76 -7.27
C THR A 98 0.24 14.03 -8.14
N ILE A 99 -0.50 15.09 -7.81
CA ILE A 99 -1.70 15.53 -8.52
C ILE A 99 -1.54 17.03 -8.85
N GLY A 100 -1.73 17.41 -10.12
CA GLY A 100 -1.68 18.80 -10.55
C GLY A 100 -0.44 19.20 -11.37
N THR A 101 -0.46 20.45 -11.85
CA THR A 101 0.67 21.08 -12.56
C THR A 101 0.90 22.51 -12.03
N PRO A 102 1.93 22.76 -11.19
CA PRO A 102 2.90 21.78 -10.68
C PRO A 102 2.27 20.72 -9.76
N GLY A 103 2.90 19.56 -9.66
CA GLY A 103 2.39 18.43 -8.87
C GLY A 103 2.38 18.71 -7.37
N GLN A 104 1.25 18.44 -6.73
CA GLN A 104 1.05 18.46 -5.27
C GLN A 104 1.13 17.02 -4.74
N SER A 105 1.96 16.79 -3.72
CA SER A 105 2.26 15.46 -3.21
C SER A 105 1.23 14.94 -2.22
N PHE A 106 0.90 13.65 -2.31
CA PHE A 106 0.01 12.95 -1.39
C PHE A 106 0.53 11.55 -1.12
N TYR A 107 0.46 11.11 0.13
CA TYR A 107 0.57 9.69 0.47
C TYR A 107 -0.81 9.06 0.37
N VAL A 108 -0.96 8.05 -0.47
CA VAL A 108 -2.23 7.35 -0.65
C VAL A 108 -2.09 5.89 -0.31
N ASP A 109 -3.15 5.32 0.24
CA ASP A 109 -3.34 3.88 0.33
C ASP A 109 -3.61 3.32 -1.07
N PHE A 110 -2.81 2.36 -1.52
CA PHE A 110 -2.99 1.72 -2.82
C PHE A 110 -3.88 0.49 -2.64
N ASP A 111 -5.12 0.58 -3.10
CA ASP A 111 -6.19 -0.34 -2.73
C ASP A 111 -6.75 -1.08 -3.97
N THR A 112 -6.50 -2.38 -4.07
CA THR A 112 -7.04 -3.23 -5.15
C THR A 112 -8.49 -3.67 -4.93
N GLY A 113 -9.05 -3.39 -3.76
CA GLY A 113 -10.45 -3.59 -3.39
C GLY A 113 -11.40 -2.46 -3.79
N SER A 114 -10.89 -1.30 -4.25
CA SER A 114 -11.72 -0.17 -4.71
C SER A 114 -11.28 0.41 -6.05
N GLY A 115 -12.14 1.25 -6.67
CA GLY A 115 -11.95 1.77 -8.02
C GLY A 115 -11.69 3.29 -8.13
N ASP A 116 -11.87 4.04 -7.05
CA ASP A 116 -11.82 5.51 -7.09
C ASP A 116 -10.51 6.06 -6.51
N LEU A 117 -10.00 7.17 -7.06
CA LEU A 117 -8.97 7.99 -6.43
C LEU A 117 -9.63 9.16 -5.72
N TRP A 118 -9.32 9.37 -4.44
CA TRP A 118 -9.68 10.59 -3.74
C TRP A 118 -8.55 11.09 -2.84
N VAL A 119 -8.47 12.42 -2.71
CA VAL A 119 -7.58 13.12 -1.76
C VAL A 119 -8.34 14.26 -1.07
N PRO A 120 -7.90 14.74 0.09
CA PRO A 120 -8.54 15.84 0.79
C PRO A 120 -8.45 17.12 -0.05
N ALA A 121 -9.55 17.84 -0.21
CA ALA A 121 -9.55 19.19 -0.75
C ALA A 121 -9.13 20.19 0.32
N ALA A 122 -8.70 21.39 -0.07
CA ALA A 122 -8.39 22.46 0.89
C ALA A 122 -9.55 22.81 1.84
N GLN A 123 -10.80 22.52 1.44
CA GLN A 123 -12.00 22.71 2.25
C GLN A 123 -12.27 21.57 3.23
N CYS A 124 -11.55 20.44 3.11
CA CYS A 124 -11.66 19.40 4.12
C CYS A 124 -10.88 19.80 5.36
N ASN A 125 -11.61 20.05 6.44
CA ASN A 125 -11.03 20.31 7.76
C ASN A 125 -10.33 19.03 8.30
N HIS A 126 -10.05 18.97 9.61
CA HIS A 126 -9.43 17.82 10.29
C HIS A 126 -10.16 16.46 10.15
N SER A 127 -11.26 16.37 9.39
CA SER A 127 -12.00 15.12 9.18
C SER A 127 -11.36 14.19 8.15
N CYS A 128 -10.65 14.70 7.13
CA CYS A 128 -10.19 13.83 6.03
C CYS A 128 -8.97 12.94 6.31
N GLY A 129 -8.27 13.12 7.44
CA GLY A 129 -7.00 12.43 7.69
C GLY A 129 -5.84 13.00 6.89
N GLY A 130 -4.63 12.47 7.11
CA GLY A 130 -3.40 12.96 6.49
C GLY A 130 -3.04 14.41 6.81
N ASN A 131 -2.05 14.95 6.11
CA ASN A 131 -1.49 16.29 6.35
C ASN A 131 -1.53 17.19 5.12
N HIS A 132 -1.87 16.65 3.95
CA HIS A 132 -1.88 17.38 2.69
C HIS A 132 -3.30 17.56 2.16
N THR A 133 -3.56 18.73 1.58
CA THR A 133 -4.81 19.04 0.90
C THR A 133 -4.53 19.53 -0.52
N PHE A 134 -5.44 19.19 -1.43
CA PHE A 134 -5.37 19.61 -2.81
C PHE A 134 -5.90 21.04 -2.97
N ILE A 135 -5.04 21.92 -3.49
CA ILE A 135 -5.33 23.32 -3.76
C ILE A 135 -5.57 23.47 -5.27
N SER A 136 -6.85 23.50 -5.66
CA SER A 136 -7.26 23.57 -7.06
C SER A 136 -6.74 24.81 -7.80
N GLY A 137 -6.72 25.97 -7.13
CA GLY A 137 -6.23 27.23 -7.70
C GLY A 137 -4.72 27.26 -8.01
N SER A 138 -3.95 26.31 -7.45
CA SER A 138 -2.49 26.21 -7.65
C SER A 138 -2.11 25.34 -8.85
N SER A 139 -3.07 24.68 -9.51
CA SER A 139 -2.80 23.78 -10.63
C SER A 139 -3.35 24.33 -11.94
N SER A 140 -2.48 24.41 -12.95
CA SER A 140 -2.83 24.84 -14.31
C SER A 140 -3.61 23.78 -15.11
N THR A 141 -3.62 22.53 -14.67
CA THR A 141 -4.34 21.42 -15.33
C THR A 141 -5.67 21.06 -14.67
N PHE A 142 -6.03 21.75 -13.58
CA PHE A 142 -7.26 21.51 -12.84
C PHE A 142 -8.49 21.77 -13.70
N LYS A 143 -9.43 20.82 -13.68
CA LYS A 143 -10.76 21.00 -14.28
C LYS A 143 -11.85 20.37 -13.42
N SER A 144 -12.66 21.20 -12.78
CA SER A 144 -13.89 20.74 -12.10
C SER A 144 -14.83 20.01 -13.08
N LEU A 145 -15.44 18.93 -12.61
CA LEU A 145 -16.50 18.22 -13.34
C LEU A 145 -17.91 18.61 -12.89
N ASN A 146 -18.05 19.47 -11.87
CA ASN A 146 -19.34 19.87 -11.29
C ASN A 146 -20.26 18.68 -10.96
N LYS A 147 -19.65 17.57 -10.53
CA LYS A 147 -20.32 16.33 -10.15
C LYS A 147 -19.93 16.00 -8.71
N THR A 148 -20.90 15.69 -7.87
CA THR A 148 -20.64 15.26 -6.49
C THR A 148 -20.14 13.81 -6.47
N PHE A 149 -19.37 13.46 -5.44
CA PHE A 149 -18.99 12.07 -5.16
C PHE A 149 -19.37 11.68 -3.73
N TYR A 150 -19.63 10.39 -3.54
CA TYR A 150 -19.88 9.77 -2.24
C TYR A 150 -19.41 8.31 -2.29
N ILE A 151 -18.61 7.90 -1.32
CA ILE A 151 -18.13 6.52 -1.15
C ILE A 151 -18.47 6.08 0.27
N LEU A 152 -19.07 4.90 0.43
CA LEU A 152 -19.29 4.22 1.71
C LEU A 152 -18.44 2.96 1.74
N TYR A 153 -17.62 2.81 2.76
CA TYR A 153 -16.78 1.63 2.98
C TYR A 153 -17.50 0.59 3.84
N GLY A 154 -17.01 -0.66 3.79
CA GLY A 154 -17.62 -1.80 4.49
C GLY A 154 -17.62 -1.67 6.02
N ASP A 155 -16.72 -0.88 6.59
CA ASP A 155 -16.66 -0.58 8.02
C ASP A 155 -17.62 0.55 8.46
N GLY A 156 -18.37 1.12 7.51
CA GLY A 156 -19.29 2.24 7.73
C GLY A 156 -18.64 3.63 7.64
N SER A 157 -17.33 3.71 7.43
CA SER A 157 -16.67 4.97 7.10
C SER A 157 -17.13 5.47 5.73
N TYR A 158 -17.10 6.79 5.51
CA TYR A 158 -17.53 7.35 4.22
C TYR A 158 -16.79 8.63 3.86
N VAL A 159 -16.72 8.92 2.57
CA VAL A 159 -16.06 10.11 2.01
C VAL A 159 -17.04 10.80 1.06
N ASN A 160 -17.13 12.12 1.11
CA ASN A 160 -17.89 12.90 0.15
C ASN A 160 -17.14 14.13 -0.37
N GLY A 161 -17.58 14.66 -1.50
CA GLY A 161 -17.03 15.89 -2.08
C GLY A 161 -17.38 16.03 -3.55
N SER A 162 -16.41 16.49 -4.37
CA SER A 162 -16.64 16.73 -5.81
C SER A 162 -15.59 16.10 -6.71
N TRP A 163 -16.02 15.65 -7.89
CA TRP A 163 -15.16 15.15 -8.96
C TRP A 163 -14.45 16.29 -9.71
N ALA A 164 -13.20 16.03 -10.06
CA ALA A 164 -12.41 16.86 -10.95
C ALA A 164 -11.53 16.00 -11.85
N ASN A 165 -11.00 16.61 -12.91
CA ASN A 165 -9.93 16.05 -13.73
C ASN A 165 -8.62 16.75 -13.42
N GLU A 166 -7.55 15.96 -13.35
CA GLU A 166 -6.20 16.44 -13.15
C GLU A 166 -5.16 15.62 -13.92
N THR A 167 -3.91 16.08 -13.88
CA THR A 167 -2.75 15.23 -14.16
C THR A 167 -2.36 14.50 -12.88
N VAL A 168 -2.28 13.16 -12.94
CA VAL A 168 -1.83 12.31 -11.83
C VAL A 168 -0.52 11.65 -12.24
N ASN A 169 0.44 11.59 -11.32
CA ASN A 169 1.72 10.94 -11.53
C ASN A 169 2.02 9.95 -10.39
N ILE A 170 2.51 8.77 -10.77
CA ILE A 170 2.98 7.72 -9.86
C ILE A 170 4.37 7.31 -10.37
N ALA A 171 5.39 7.39 -9.51
CA ALA A 171 6.77 7.00 -9.83
C ALA A 171 7.29 7.54 -11.19
N GLY A 172 6.90 8.76 -11.60
CA GLY A 172 7.33 9.36 -12.86
C GLY A 172 6.46 9.03 -14.08
N ILE A 173 5.47 8.14 -13.97
CA ILE A 173 4.48 7.87 -15.02
C ILE A 173 3.28 8.81 -14.82
N SER A 174 3.05 9.70 -15.78
CA SER A 174 1.97 10.69 -15.72
C SER A 174 0.78 10.32 -16.62
N ILE A 175 -0.42 10.43 -16.08
CA ILE A 175 -1.68 10.35 -16.83
C ILE A 175 -2.44 11.68 -16.73
N ALA A 176 -2.71 12.28 -17.88
CA ALA A 176 -3.44 13.55 -17.97
C ALA A 176 -4.95 13.31 -18.02
N LYS A 177 -5.72 14.27 -17.50
CA LYS A 177 -7.20 14.24 -17.47
C LYS A 177 -7.76 13.02 -16.72
N GLN A 178 -7.02 12.51 -15.74
CA GLN A 178 -7.50 11.48 -14.85
C GLN A 178 -8.56 12.08 -13.91
N SER A 179 -9.69 11.41 -13.80
CA SER A 179 -10.72 11.77 -12.84
C SER A 179 -10.30 11.37 -11.43
N PHE A 180 -10.52 12.27 -10.48
CA PHE A 180 -10.30 12.04 -9.07
C PHE A 180 -11.31 12.84 -8.23
N ALA A 181 -11.52 12.41 -7.01
CA ALA A 181 -12.45 13.01 -6.06
C ALA A 181 -11.70 13.92 -5.08
N MET A 182 -12.11 15.19 -5.00
CA MET A 182 -11.64 16.15 -4.02
C MET A 182 -12.55 16.09 -2.79
N ALA A 183 -12.11 15.36 -1.77
CA ALA A 183 -12.90 15.13 -0.56
C ALA A 183 -13.10 16.42 0.22
N THR A 184 -14.34 16.74 0.58
CA THR A 184 -14.70 17.86 1.47
C THR A 184 -15.02 17.37 2.87
N SER A 185 -15.31 16.08 3.03
CA SER A 185 -15.43 15.42 4.32
C SER A 185 -15.10 13.94 4.17
N ALA A 186 -14.41 13.38 5.15
CA ALA A 186 -14.34 11.94 5.35
C ALA A 186 -14.59 11.61 6.82
N VAL A 187 -15.48 10.66 7.08
CA VAL A 187 -15.81 10.22 8.44
C VAL A 187 -15.22 8.84 8.64
N GLY A 188 -14.51 8.64 9.76
CA GLY A 188 -13.74 7.42 10.04
C GLY A 188 -12.32 7.43 9.48
N MET A 189 -11.92 8.48 8.76
CA MET A 189 -10.59 8.57 8.11
C MET A 189 -9.60 9.51 8.82
N SER A 190 -10.04 10.28 9.81
CA SER A 190 -9.22 11.34 10.43
C SER A 190 -7.96 10.84 11.17
N SER A 191 -7.92 9.57 11.57
CA SER A 191 -6.77 8.95 12.24
C SER A 191 -5.79 8.27 11.27
N ARG A 192 -6.08 8.26 9.96
CA ARG A 192 -5.20 7.66 8.95
C ARG A 192 -3.99 8.57 8.68
N ALA A 193 -2.83 7.92 8.50
CA ALA A 193 -1.58 8.57 8.13
C ALA A 193 -1.51 8.88 6.63
N SER A 194 -2.19 8.08 5.80
CA SER A 194 -2.40 8.41 4.39
C SER A 194 -3.32 9.62 4.26
N ASP A 195 -3.02 10.47 3.27
CA ASP A 195 -3.86 11.60 2.89
C ASP A 195 -5.15 11.12 2.21
N GLY A 196 -5.05 10.09 1.38
CA GLY A 196 -6.19 9.56 0.65
C GLY A 196 -6.01 8.10 0.26
N LEU A 197 -6.74 7.72 -0.79
CA LEU A 197 -6.76 6.36 -1.31
C LEU A 197 -6.79 6.39 -2.82
N LEU A 198 -6.07 5.44 -3.45
CA LEU A 198 -6.04 5.23 -4.89
C LEU A 198 -6.53 3.81 -5.18
N GLY A 199 -7.76 3.71 -5.68
CA GLY A 199 -8.36 2.47 -6.13
C GLY A 199 -7.69 1.91 -7.39
N MET A 200 -7.40 0.61 -7.37
CA MET A 200 -6.71 -0.14 -8.43
C MET A 200 -7.52 -1.34 -8.93
N SER A 201 -8.81 -1.40 -8.59
CA SER A 201 -9.76 -2.41 -9.06
C SER A 201 -10.36 -2.06 -10.43
N TYR A 202 -11.52 -2.61 -10.80
CA TYR A 202 -12.16 -2.35 -12.10
C TYR A 202 -13.03 -1.09 -12.10
N GLN A 203 -13.21 -0.48 -13.28
CA GLN A 203 -14.12 0.67 -13.49
C GLN A 203 -15.57 0.39 -13.03
N SER A 204 -16.04 -0.85 -13.11
CA SER A 204 -17.42 -1.22 -12.80
C SER A 204 -17.80 -1.00 -11.32
N ILE A 205 -16.82 -0.92 -10.42
CA ILE A 205 -17.04 -0.60 -9.00
C ILE A 205 -16.60 0.82 -8.62
N ALA A 206 -16.05 1.59 -9.56
CA ALA A 206 -15.74 2.99 -9.34
C ALA A 206 -17.05 3.79 -9.27
N THR A 207 -17.30 4.48 -8.16
CA THR A 207 -18.52 5.27 -7.93
C THR A 207 -18.67 6.40 -8.96
N GLY A 208 -17.55 6.88 -9.50
CA GLY A 208 -17.53 7.87 -10.57
C GLY A 208 -17.95 7.29 -11.94
N GLY A 209 -17.87 5.98 -12.14
CA GLY A 209 -17.93 5.33 -13.45
C GLY A 209 -16.72 5.67 -14.33
N GLU A 210 -15.69 6.28 -13.76
CA GLU A 210 -14.47 6.70 -14.46
C GLU A 210 -13.41 5.60 -14.35
N ASN A 211 -12.47 5.57 -15.29
CA ASN A 211 -11.39 4.58 -15.23
C ASN A 211 -10.49 4.84 -14.01
N PRO A 212 -10.16 3.80 -13.24
CA PRO A 212 -9.14 3.89 -12.19
C PRO A 212 -7.78 4.27 -12.80
N VAL A 213 -6.90 4.88 -12.00
CA VAL A 213 -5.68 5.55 -12.48
C VAL A 213 -4.79 4.62 -13.32
N VAL A 214 -4.53 3.42 -12.81
CA VAL A 214 -3.61 2.46 -13.46
C VAL A 214 -4.24 1.87 -14.74
N TRP A 215 -5.56 1.71 -14.78
CA TRP A 215 -6.28 1.37 -16.01
C TRP A 215 -6.16 2.47 -17.05
N SER A 216 -6.28 3.74 -16.66
CA SER A 216 -6.06 4.87 -17.57
C SER A 216 -4.63 4.90 -18.12
N MET A 217 -3.61 4.61 -17.29
CA MET A 217 -2.22 4.48 -17.74
C MET A 217 -2.03 3.35 -18.76
N TYR A 218 -2.63 2.18 -18.50
CA TYR A 218 -2.63 1.06 -19.45
C TYR A 218 -3.31 1.43 -20.77
N LEU A 219 -4.52 1.97 -20.72
CA LEU A 219 -5.30 2.33 -21.92
C LEU A 219 -4.64 3.44 -22.73
N ALA A 220 -3.89 4.32 -22.09
CA ALA A 220 -3.10 5.36 -22.74
C ALA A 220 -1.77 4.85 -23.34
N GLY A 221 -1.37 3.60 -23.04
CA GLY A 221 -0.12 3.01 -23.50
C GLY A 221 1.13 3.57 -22.80
N GLU A 222 0.98 4.03 -21.55
CA GLU A 222 2.08 4.61 -20.76
C GLU A 222 2.91 3.51 -20.05
N LEU A 223 2.38 2.28 -19.93
CA LEU A 223 3.03 1.16 -19.25
C LEU A 223 3.73 0.21 -20.23
N SER A 224 4.97 -0.24 -19.91
CA SER A 224 5.71 -1.22 -20.72
C SER A 224 5.00 -2.55 -20.88
N LEU A 225 4.41 -3.03 -19.79
CA LEU A 225 3.56 -4.22 -19.74
C LEU A 225 2.19 -3.82 -19.17
N PRO A 226 1.10 -4.49 -19.56
CA PRO A 226 -0.24 -4.18 -19.09
C PRO A 226 -0.52 -4.78 -17.70
N ILE A 227 0.44 -4.63 -16.79
CA ILE A 227 0.43 -5.24 -15.46
C ILE A 227 0.91 -4.22 -14.41
N PHE A 228 0.53 -4.47 -13.17
CA PHE A 228 1.20 -3.91 -11.99
C PHE A 228 1.45 -5.02 -10.96
N GLY A 229 2.42 -4.82 -10.09
CA GLY A 229 2.83 -5.81 -9.09
C GLY A 229 3.02 -5.21 -7.72
N PHE A 230 2.80 -6.02 -6.69
CA PHE A 230 3.03 -5.69 -5.29
C PHE A 230 4.00 -6.68 -4.67
N TRP A 231 4.97 -6.12 -3.96
CA TRP A 231 5.75 -6.81 -2.95
C TRP A 231 5.56 -6.11 -1.62
N PHE A 232 5.24 -6.87 -0.59
CA PHE A 232 5.17 -6.37 0.76
C PHE A 232 6.30 -7.01 1.57
N GLY A 233 7.16 -6.17 2.14
CA GLY A 233 8.25 -6.62 2.99
C GLY A 233 7.75 -7.36 4.22
N PRO A 234 8.62 -8.17 4.85
CA PRO A 234 8.27 -8.82 6.09
C PRO A 234 8.00 -7.75 7.14
N ILE A 235 7.05 -7.99 8.03
CA ILE A 235 6.97 -7.22 9.27
C ILE A 235 8.29 -7.49 9.96
N SER A 236 9.18 -6.52 9.97
CA SER A 236 10.52 -6.63 10.49
C SER A 236 10.83 -5.32 11.16
N THR A 237 11.37 -5.49 12.35
CA THR A 237 12.11 -4.49 13.09
C THR A 237 13.02 -3.69 12.11
N GLY A 238 12.53 -2.55 11.58
CA GLY A 238 13.33 -1.46 11.05
C GLY A 238 13.11 -1.05 9.59
N SER A 239 12.53 -1.89 8.74
CA SER A 239 12.48 -1.65 7.28
C SER A 239 11.25 -2.26 6.60
N ASP A 240 10.06 -2.07 7.17
CA ASP A 240 8.81 -2.45 6.53
C ASP A 240 8.57 -1.56 5.31
N THR A 241 9.20 -1.99 4.23
CA THR A 241 9.16 -1.38 2.91
C THR A 241 8.39 -2.34 2.02
N GLY A 242 7.53 -1.80 1.20
CA GLY A 242 6.91 -2.53 0.11
C GLY A 242 7.31 -1.88 -1.20
N GLU A 243 6.82 -2.45 -2.29
CA GLU A 243 6.99 -1.91 -3.61
C GLU A 243 5.70 -2.10 -4.39
N LEU A 244 5.25 -1.01 -5.01
CA LEU A 244 4.35 -1.05 -6.14
C LEU A 244 5.20 -0.89 -7.40
N ILE A 245 5.09 -1.81 -8.35
CA ILE A 245 5.70 -1.68 -9.66
C ILE A 245 4.62 -1.55 -10.74
N LEU A 246 4.72 -0.52 -11.55
CA LEU A 246 3.84 -0.24 -12.68
C LEU A 246 4.53 -0.66 -13.98
N GLY A 247 3.82 -1.38 -14.84
CA GLY A 247 4.34 -1.79 -16.14
C GLY A 247 5.38 -2.91 -16.09
N GLY A 248 5.42 -3.70 -15.02
CA GLY A 248 6.42 -4.76 -14.83
C GLY A 248 6.22 -5.57 -13.54
N TYR A 249 7.21 -6.40 -13.24
CA TYR A 249 7.41 -7.10 -11.97
C TYR A 249 8.90 -7.09 -11.62
N ASP A 250 9.24 -7.16 -10.33
CA ASP A 250 10.64 -7.21 -9.87
C ASP A 250 11.06 -8.66 -9.60
N THR A 251 11.93 -9.20 -10.46
CA THR A 251 12.44 -10.58 -10.35
C THR A 251 13.29 -10.83 -9.10
N THR A 252 13.73 -9.78 -8.39
CA THR A 252 14.48 -9.90 -7.15
C THR A 252 13.58 -10.09 -5.92
N LYS A 253 12.26 -9.98 -6.08
CA LYS A 253 11.27 -9.98 -4.98
C LYS A 253 10.41 -11.23 -4.89
N TYR A 254 10.61 -12.18 -5.80
CA TYR A 254 9.93 -13.47 -5.78
C TYR A 254 10.84 -14.60 -6.24
N THR A 255 10.41 -15.83 -5.96
CA THR A 255 11.07 -17.05 -6.40
C THR A 255 10.07 -17.97 -7.09
N GLY A 256 10.58 -18.87 -7.93
CA GLY A 256 9.75 -19.78 -8.72
C GLY A 256 9.00 -19.09 -9.86
N SER A 257 7.88 -19.69 -10.27
CA SER A 257 7.03 -19.21 -11.36
C SER A 257 5.69 -18.70 -10.85
N PHE A 258 5.08 -17.78 -11.60
CA PHE A 258 3.72 -17.33 -11.32
C PHE A 258 2.69 -18.43 -11.56
N THR A 259 1.79 -18.58 -10.59
CA THR A 259 0.52 -19.28 -10.75
C THR A 259 -0.55 -18.24 -11.08
N TYR A 260 -1.20 -18.38 -12.23
CA TYR A 260 -2.20 -17.41 -12.68
C TYR A 260 -3.63 -17.93 -12.49
N ALA A 261 -4.48 -17.12 -11.86
CA ALA A 261 -5.90 -17.36 -11.74
C ALA A 261 -6.70 -16.30 -12.52
N ASN A 262 -7.62 -16.75 -13.38
CA ASN A 262 -8.43 -15.85 -14.20
C ASN A 262 -9.50 -15.16 -13.35
N VAL A 263 -9.74 -13.88 -13.64
CA VAL A 263 -10.79 -13.12 -12.98
C VAL A 263 -12.15 -13.61 -13.46
N ASN A 264 -13.00 -14.04 -12.53
CA ASN A 264 -14.36 -14.54 -12.80
C ASN A 264 -15.40 -13.42 -12.81
N VAL A 265 -15.25 -12.40 -11.97
CA VAL A 265 -16.15 -11.24 -11.88
C VAL A 265 -15.35 -9.94 -12.02
N LYS A 266 -15.55 -9.21 -13.12
CA LYS A 266 -14.85 -7.95 -13.43
C LYS A 266 -15.41 -6.76 -12.67
N GLY A 267 -15.36 -6.85 -11.35
CA GLY A 267 -15.56 -5.76 -10.40
C GLY A 267 -14.35 -5.68 -9.48
N TYR A 268 -13.94 -6.83 -8.97
CA TYR A 268 -12.77 -7.01 -8.14
C TYR A 268 -11.72 -7.85 -8.85
N TRP A 269 -10.52 -7.96 -8.27
CA TRP A 269 -9.55 -8.98 -8.62
C TRP A 269 -9.94 -10.33 -8.01
N GLU A 270 -11.17 -10.74 -8.34
CA GLU A 270 -11.83 -11.94 -7.85
C GLU A 270 -11.47 -13.14 -8.72
N PHE A 271 -11.20 -14.28 -8.12
CA PHE A 271 -10.96 -15.55 -8.80
C PHE A 271 -11.50 -16.72 -7.99
N VAL A 272 -11.70 -17.86 -8.65
CA VAL A 272 -12.09 -19.11 -7.97
C VAL A 272 -10.84 -19.84 -7.52
N ALA A 273 -10.74 -20.14 -6.22
CA ALA A 273 -9.74 -21.05 -5.67
C ALA A 273 -10.34 -22.45 -5.45
N ASP A 274 -9.52 -23.47 -5.65
CA ASP A 274 -9.94 -24.87 -5.72
C ASP A 274 -10.32 -25.44 -4.34
N SER A 275 -9.64 -25.03 -3.27
CA SER A 275 -9.96 -25.48 -1.91
C SER A 275 -9.25 -24.67 -0.84
N VAL A 276 -9.77 -24.80 0.39
CA VAL A 276 -9.10 -24.37 1.63
C VAL A 276 -9.04 -25.58 2.57
N SER A 277 -7.86 -25.89 3.11
CA SER A 277 -7.67 -26.99 4.06
C SER A 277 -6.80 -26.57 5.24
N LEU A 278 -6.97 -27.27 6.36
CA LEU A 278 -6.19 -27.13 7.58
C LEU A 278 -5.36 -28.38 7.81
N THR A 279 -4.06 -28.24 8.05
CA THR A 279 -3.15 -29.37 8.27
C THR A 279 -2.41 -29.24 9.59
N VAL A 280 -2.56 -30.24 10.47
CA VAL A 280 -1.79 -30.39 11.72
C VAL A 280 -1.07 -31.73 11.69
N GLY A 281 0.27 -31.71 11.71
CA GLY A 281 1.05 -32.94 11.55
C GLY A 281 0.73 -33.63 10.22
N SER A 282 0.29 -34.90 10.27
CA SER A 282 -0.14 -35.67 9.10
C SER A 282 -1.64 -35.58 8.80
N THR A 283 -2.43 -34.91 9.65
CA THR A 283 -3.88 -34.82 9.49
C THR A 283 -4.25 -33.58 8.70
N THR A 284 -5.01 -33.75 7.62
CA THR A 284 -5.54 -32.65 6.81
C THR A 284 -7.07 -32.70 6.77
N THR A 285 -7.70 -31.56 7.07
CA THR A 285 -9.16 -31.39 7.04
C THR A 285 -9.53 -30.33 6.02
N THR A 286 -10.47 -30.64 5.14
CA THR A 286 -10.98 -29.65 4.16
C THR A 286 -11.98 -28.71 4.83
N VAL A 287 -11.78 -27.40 4.67
CA VAL A 287 -12.67 -26.34 5.14
C VAL A 287 -13.64 -25.92 4.03
N ALA A 288 -13.14 -25.80 2.80
CA ALA A 288 -13.92 -25.47 1.63
C ALA A 288 -13.37 -26.20 0.39
N THR A 289 -14.25 -26.62 -0.51
CA THR A 289 -13.91 -27.31 -1.77
C THR A 289 -13.99 -26.41 -3.00
N SER A 290 -14.27 -25.13 -2.81
CA SER A 290 -14.24 -24.06 -3.80
C SER A 290 -14.55 -22.74 -3.08
N ILE A 291 -13.84 -21.67 -3.38
CA ILE A 291 -14.13 -20.32 -2.84
C ILE A 291 -14.00 -19.26 -3.93
N ASN A 292 -14.80 -18.20 -3.86
CA ASN A 292 -14.55 -16.97 -4.62
C ASN A 292 -13.69 -16.05 -3.74
N ALA A 293 -12.47 -15.77 -4.18
CA ALA A 293 -11.49 -15.01 -3.42
C ALA A 293 -11.12 -13.73 -4.15
N ILE A 294 -11.09 -12.61 -3.44
CA ILE A 294 -10.58 -11.31 -3.92
C ILE A 294 -9.17 -11.13 -3.37
N LEU A 295 -8.23 -10.75 -4.24
CA LEU A 295 -6.90 -10.31 -3.81
C LEU A 295 -6.92 -8.79 -3.55
N ASP A 296 -6.76 -8.40 -2.29
CA ASP A 296 -7.05 -7.04 -1.84
C ASP A 296 -5.92 -6.44 -0.98
N THR A 297 -5.20 -5.46 -1.53
CA THR A 297 -4.15 -4.73 -0.80
C THR A 297 -4.69 -3.80 0.28
N GLY A 298 -5.97 -3.38 0.20
CA GLY A 298 -6.62 -2.49 1.16
C GLY A 298 -7.14 -3.21 2.41
N THR A 299 -7.11 -4.55 2.43
CA THR A 299 -7.56 -5.36 3.56
C THR A 299 -6.37 -5.85 4.41
N THR A 300 -6.34 -5.43 5.68
CA THR A 300 -5.28 -5.70 6.68
C THR A 300 -5.14 -7.18 7.11
N VAL A 301 -6.07 -8.07 6.79
CA VAL A 301 -6.05 -9.44 7.33
C VAL A 301 -5.39 -10.40 6.36
N ALA A 302 -4.86 -11.53 6.87
CA ALA A 302 -4.40 -12.58 5.97
C ALA A 302 -5.59 -13.15 5.18
N ILE A 303 -6.70 -13.40 5.88
CA ILE A 303 -7.91 -13.96 5.30
C ILE A 303 -9.14 -13.31 5.94
N ALA A 304 -10.05 -12.80 5.11
CA ALA A 304 -11.43 -12.56 5.51
C ALA A 304 -12.31 -13.64 4.89
N ALA A 305 -13.10 -14.35 5.71
CA ALA A 305 -13.90 -15.48 5.25
C ALA A 305 -15.36 -15.36 5.71
N PRO A 306 -16.32 -15.99 5.01
CA PRO A 306 -17.70 -16.08 5.47
C PRO A 306 -17.81 -16.74 6.86
N PRO A 307 -18.82 -16.41 7.67
CA PRO A 307 -18.84 -16.78 9.09
C PRO A 307 -18.71 -18.28 9.34
N THR A 308 -19.35 -19.11 8.51
CA THR A 308 -19.27 -20.58 8.60
C THR A 308 -17.82 -21.09 8.53
N TYR A 309 -17.02 -20.56 7.59
CA TYR A 309 -15.65 -21.00 7.38
C TYR A 309 -14.68 -20.36 8.36
N ALA A 310 -14.86 -19.06 8.67
CA ALA A 310 -14.08 -18.39 9.71
C ALA A 310 -14.24 -19.11 11.07
N ASN A 311 -15.47 -19.47 11.44
CA ASN A 311 -15.74 -20.21 12.67
C ASN A 311 -15.12 -21.62 12.67
N ALA A 312 -15.10 -22.32 11.54
CA ALA A 312 -14.41 -23.60 11.42
C ALA A 312 -12.90 -23.45 11.65
N ILE A 313 -12.27 -22.40 11.11
CA ILE A 313 -10.86 -22.08 11.35
C ILE A 313 -10.65 -21.73 12.82
N TYR A 314 -11.44 -20.83 13.41
CA TYR A 314 -11.32 -20.45 14.83
C TYR A 314 -11.45 -21.67 15.76
N SER A 315 -12.39 -22.57 15.48
CA SER A 315 -12.58 -23.81 16.25
C SER A 315 -11.35 -24.71 16.17
N ALA A 316 -10.76 -24.88 14.98
CA ALA A 316 -9.54 -25.67 14.80
C ALA A 316 -8.31 -25.05 15.49
N LEU A 317 -8.27 -23.72 15.59
CA LEU A 317 -7.22 -23.00 16.33
C LEU A 317 -7.42 -23.07 17.85
N GLY A 318 -8.64 -23.34 18.33
CA GLY A 318 -9.03 -23.11 19.72
C GLY A 318 -9.03 -21.61 20.06
N ALA A 319 -9.37 -20.77 19.08
CA ALA A 319 -9.36 -19.32 19.22
C ALA A 319 -10.62 -18.82 19.94
N THR A 320 -10.46 -17.80 20.79
CA THR A 320 -11.55 -17.16 21.51
C THR A 320 -11.61 -15.67 21.19
N TYR A 321 -12.82 -15.15 20.99
CA TYR A 321 -13.01 -13.74 20.70
C TYR A 321 -12.70 -12.89 21.94
N ASN A 322 -11.79 -11.93 21.80
CA ASN A 322 -11.47 -10.97 22.83
C ASN A 322 -12.10 -9.62 22.49
N SER A 323 -13.22 -9.31 23.16
CA SER A 323 -13.98 -8.08 22.94
C SER A 323 -13.21 -6.81 23.26
N SER A 324 -12.19 -6.87 24.12
CA SER A 324 -11.41 -5.69 24.52
C SER A 324 -10.46 -5.22 23.42
N ILE A 325 -10.04 -6.11 22.51
CA ILE A 325 -9.16 -5.76 21.38
C ILE A 325 -9.86 -5.92 20.02
N GLY A 326 -11.04 -6.53 19.98
CA GLY A 326 -11.79 -6.75 18.73
C GLY A 326 -11.26 -7.88 17.85
N TRP A 327 -10.43 -8.77 18.39
CA TRP A 327 -9.78 -9.86 17.65
C TRP A 327 -9.97 -11.21 18.32
N TYR A 328 -9.95 -12.28 17.52
CA TYR A 328 -9.80 -13.64 18.03
C TYR A 328 -8.37 -13.85 18.52
N THR A 329 -8.23 -14.51 19.67
CA THR A 329 -6.94 -14.78 20.31
C THR A 329 -6.74 -16.27 20.51
N VAL A 330 -5.48 -16.69 20.50
CA VAL A 330 -5.09 -18.08 20.79
C VAL A 330 -4.09 -18.11 21.94
N ASN A 331 -4.13 -19.18 22.74
CA ASN A 331 -3.09 -19.39 23.75
C ASN A 331 -1.82 -19.84 23.05
N CYS A 332 -0.89 -18.90 22.82
CA CYS A 332 0.46 -19.15 22.34
C CYS A 332 1.53 -19.03 23.43
N GLN A 333 1.11 -18.70 24.66
CA GLN A 333 2.03 -18.57 25.81
C GLN A 333 2.50 -19.96 26.26
N THR A 334 1.59 -20.94 26.25
CA THR A 334 1.91 -22.32 26.64
C THR A 334 1.88 -23.30 25.47
N LYS A 335 1.28 -22.92 24.33
CA LYS A 335 1.22 -23.76 23.13
C LYS A 335 2.21 -23.22 22.08
N PRO A 336 3.16 -24.04 21.59
CA PRO A 336 4.07 -23.59 20.55
C PRO A 336 3.31 -23.31 19.24
N LEU A 337 3.79 -22.35 18.45
CA LEU A 337 3.14 -21.98 17.20
C LEU A 337 3.01 -23.15 16.20
N SER A 338 3.96 -24.08 16.23
CA SER A 338 3.94 -25.31 15.41
C SER A 338 2.78 -26.27 15.71
N ALA A 339 2.06 -26.07 16.83
CA ALA A 339 0.89 -26.85 17.18
C ALA A 339 -0.43 -26.26 16.63
N PHE A 340 -0.37 -25.15 15.89
CA PHE A 340 -1.51 -24.64 15.12
C PHE A 340 -1.43 -25.14 13.66
N PRO A 341 -2.58 -25.33 12.99
CA PRO A 341 -2.65 -25.83 11.61
C PRO A 341 -2.03 -24.88 10.59
N ASN A 342 -1.32 -25.43 9.62
CA ASN A 342 -1.12 -24.70 8.36
C ASN A 342 -2.47 -24.53 7.67
N ILE A 343 -2.72 -23.34 7.11
CA ILE A 343 -3.86 -23.07 6.25
C ILE A 343 -3.37 -23.16 4.81
N THR A 344 -3.93 -24.06 4.01
CA THR A 344 -3.55 -24.20 2.60
C THR A 344 -4.71 -23.74 1.72
N ILE A 345 -4.44 -22.78 0.85
CA ILE A 345 -5.36 -22.35 -0.21
C ILE A 345 -4.82 -22.93 -1.51
N THR A 346 -5.60 -23.77 -2.18
CA THR A 346 -5.19 -24.34 -3.48
C THR A 346 -5.76 -23.48 -4.60
N ILE A 347 -4.91 -22.99 -5.49
CA ILE A 347 -5.28 -22.11 -6.61
C ILE A 347 -4.69 -22.71 -7.88
N THR A 348 -5.54 -23.08 -8.84
CA THR A 348 -5.14 -23.73 -10.10
C THR A 348 -4.19 -24.91 -9.88
N SER A 349 -4.53 -25.78 -8.93
CA SER A 349 -3.75 -26.95 -8.49
C SER A 349 -2.41 -26.65 -7.79
N THR A 350 -2.08 -25.38 -7.54
CA THR A 350 -0.91 -24.98 -6.74
C THR A 350 -1.32 -24.70 -5.30
N SER A 351 -0.59 -25.26 -4.34
CA SER A 351 -0.82 -25.03 -2.91
C SER A 351 -0.11 -23.77 -2.39
N PHE A 352 -0.88 -22.82 -1.87
CA PHE A 352 -0.41 -21.64 -1.15
C PHE A 352 -0.58 -21.87 0.35
N VAL A 353 0.53 -22.12 1.03
CA VAL A 353 0.53 -22.53 2.44
C VAL A 353 0.83 -21.34 3.34
N LEU A 354 -0.12 -21.00 4.21
CA LEU A 354 0.10 -20.09 5.34
C LEU A 354 0.48 -20.92 6.57
N THR A 355 1.68 -20.68 7.09
CA THR A 355 2.09 -21.25 8.39
C THR A 355 1.49 -20.43 9.53
N PRO A 356 1.43 -20.96 10.78
CA PRO A 356 0.96 -20.23 11.95
C PRO A 356 1.53 -18.82 12.11
N LEU A 357 2.80 -18.62 11.75
CA LEU A 357 3.48 -17.32 11.83
C LEU A 357 2.94 -16.27 10.86
N MET A 358 2.24 -16.69 9.81
CA MET A 358 1.69 -15.81 8.77
C MET A 358 0.29 -15.30 9.13
N TYR A 359 -0.45 -16.02 9.99
CA TYR A 359 -1.81 -15.66 10.37
C TYR A 359 -2.04 -15.46 11.88
N ILE A 360 -1.00 -15.63 12.71
CA ILE A 360 -1.01 -15.32 14.15
C ILE A 360 0.02 -14.22 14.42
N GLN A 361 -0.45 -13.09 14.93
CA GLN A 361 0.36 -11.94 15.29
C GLN A 361 0.52 -11.82 16.80
N ILE A 362 1.68 -11.34 17.23
CA ILE A 362 2.06 -11.20 18.64
C ILE A 362 2.08 -9.70 18.99
N ALA A 363 1.30 -9.30 19.98
CA ALA A 363 1.29 -7.94 20.51
C ALA A 363 1.50 -7.93 22.03
N GLY A 364 2.22 -6.92 22.54
CA GLY A 364 2.49 -6.76 23.96
C GLY A 364 3.95 -7.03 24.36
N GLY A 365 4.22 -6.97 25.67
CA GLY A 365 5.57 -7.15 26.21
C GLY A 365 5.97 -8.63 26.39
N PRO A 366 7.26 -8.93 26.64
CA PRO A 366 7.79 -10.30 26.69
C PRO A 366 7.08 -11.23 27.68
N SER A 367 6.54 -10.67 28.77
CA SER A 367 5.91 -11.42 29.85
C SER A 367 4.38 -11.48 29.77
N ASN A 368 3.75 -10.66 28.91
CA ASN A 368 2.29 -10.49 28.84
C ASN A 368 1.84 -10.22 27.40
N TYR A 369 2.37 -10.98 26.44
CA TYR A 369 1.96 -10.84 25.04
C TYR A 369 0.67 -11.61 24.77
N ILE A 370 -0.12 -11.07 23.84
CA ILE A 370 -1.35 -11.64 23.30
C ILE A 370 -1.04 -12.10 21.88
N CYS A 371 -1.47 -13.31 21.53
CA CYS A 371 -1.50 -13.75 20.15
C CYS A 371 -2.90 -13.60 19.59
N TYR A 372 -3.04 -12.74 18.59
CA TYR A 372 -4.29 -12.54 17.89
C TYR A 372 -4.20 -13.11 16.47
N VAL A 373 -5.34 -13.58 15.97
CA VAL A 373 -5.45 -14.23 14.67
C VAL A 373 -5.84 -13.16 13.65
N VAL A 374 -5.01 -12.93 12.63
CA VAL A 374 -5.31 -12.01 11.52
C VAL A 374 -6.19 -12.68 10.47
N ILE A 375 -7.28 -13.28 10.95
CA ILE A 375 -8.36 -13.86 10.15
C ILE A 375 -9.66 -13.29 10.67
N GLN A 376 -10.47 -12.70 9.80
CA GLN A 376 -11.75 -12.11 10.17
C GLN A 376 -12.93 -12.80 9.49
N SER A 377 -14.06 -12.76 10.19
CA SER A 377 -15.35 -13.14 9.63
C SER A 377 -15.96 -11.94 8.91
N ILE A 378 -16.35 -12.11 7.65
CA ILE A 378 -17.04 -11.08 6.87
C ILE A 378 -18.37 -11.62 6.33
N THR A 379 -19.36 -10.75 6.17
CA THR A 379 -20.61 -11.07 5.48
C THR A 379 -20.72 -10.16 4.27
N ALA A 380 -20.16 -10.60 3.16
CA ALA A 380 -20.16 -9.89 1.90
C ALA A 380 -20.36 -10.87 0.73
N ASN A 381 -20.93 -10.37 -0.36
CA ASN A 381 -21.18 -11.16 -1.56
C ASN A 381 -20.68 -10.41 -2.81
N ASP A 382 -20.32 -11.17 -3.85
CA ASP A 382 -19.98 -10.63 -5.16
C ASP A 382 -21.23 -10.12 -5.91
N ALA A 383 -21.03 -9.63 -7.13
CA ALA A 383 -22.12 -9.17 -8.01
C ALA A 383 -23.14 -10.27 -8.37
N ASN A 384 -22.79 -11.54 -8.18
CA ASN A 384 -23.63 -12.71 -8.44
C ASN A 384 -24.25 -13.28 -7.14
N SER A 385 -24.14 -12.57 -6.01
CA SER A 385 -24.60 -13.02 -4.69
C SER A 385 -23.87 -14.25 -4.13
N ASN A 386 -22.67 -14.56 -4.61
CA ASN A 386 -21.82 -15.58 -4.01
C ASN A 386 -21.07 -15.00 -2.81
N PRO A 387 -20.94 -15.74 -1.69
CA PRO A 387 -20.10 -15.34 -0.57
C PRO A 387 -18.65 -15.17 -1.01
N ILE A 388 -18.04 -14.05 -0.63
CA ILE A 388 -16.64 -13.75 -0.97
C ILE A 388 -15.70 -14.05 0.18
N TRP A 389 -14.50 -14.43 -0.19
CA TRP A 389 -13.31 -14.40 0.65
C TRP A 389 -12.43 -13.24 0.22
N ILE A 390 -11.65 -12.70 1.14
CA ILE A 390 -10.63 -11.70 0.83
C ILE A 390 -9.28 -12.23 1.30
N LEU A 391 -8.30 -12.21 0.41
CA LEU A 391 -6.90 -12.47 0.70
C LEU A 391 -6.20 -11.11 0.77
N GLY A 392 -5.91 -10.68 1.99
CA GLY A 392 -5.44 -9.32 2.25
C GLY A 392 -3.92 -9.18 2.23
N ASP A 393 -3.43 -8.05 2.73
CA ASP A 393 -2.02 -7.68 2.66
C ASP A 393 -1.10 -8.67 3.42
N PHE A 394 -1.54 -9.23 4.56
CA PHE A 394 -0.78 -10.26 5.29
C PHE A 394 -0.60 -11.54 4.47
N PHE A 395 -1.57 -11.91 3.63
CA PHE A 395 -1.36 -13.00 2.66
C PHE A 395 -0.34 -12.57 1.61
N MET A 396 -0.50 -11.37 1.06
CA MET A 396 0.36 -10.83 0.00
C MET A 396 1.80 -10.53 0.43
N ARG A 397 2.10 -10.38 1.73
CA ARG A 397 3.48 -10.35 2.27
C ARG A 397 4.26 -11.62 1.94
N HIS A 398 3.57 -12.75 1.93
CA HIS A 398 4.19 -14.04 1.68
C HIS A 398 4.10 -14.46 0.21
N PHE A 399 3.22 -13.83 -0.56
CA PHE A 399 3.01 -14.13 -1.97
C PHE A 399 3.06 -12.87 -2.83
N TYR A 400 4.15 -12.74 -3.60
CA TYR A 400 4.31 -11.66 -4.57
C TYR A 400 3.16 -11.71 -5.57
N SER A 401 2.52 -10.56 -5.77
CA SER A 401 1.23 -10.49 -6.45
C SER A 401 1.32 -9.61 -7.69
N VAL A 402 0.86 -10.12 -8.83
CA VAL A 402 0.78 -9.40 -10.11
C VAL A 402 -0.67 -9.35 -10.57
N PHE A 403 -1.07 -8.18 -11.06
CA PHE A 403 -2.39 -7.91 -11.58
C PHE A 403 -2.30 -7.64 -13.08
N ASP A 404 -2.75 -8.59 -13.89
CA ASP A 404 -2.65 -8.55 -15.35
C ASP A 404 -3.96 -8.03 -15.96
N MET A 405 -3.97 -6.73 -16.25
CA MET A 405 -5.13 -6.00 -16.76
C MET A 405 -5.52 -6.43 -18.17
N GLN A 406 -4.55 -6.79 -19.02
CA GLN A 406 -4.84 -7.23 -20.39
C GLN A 406 -5.54 -8.59 -20.40
N ASN A 407 -5.05 -9.54 -19.61
CA ASN A 407 -5.57 -10.91 -19.60
C ASN A 407 -6.65 -11.13 -18.53
N ASN A 408 -6.97 -10.13 -17.70
CA ASN A 408 -7.93 -10.21 -16.60
C ASN A 408 -7.63 -11.39 -15.67
N ARG A 409 -6.44 -11.40 -15.06
CA ARG A 409 -5.98 -12.47 -14.18
C ARG A 409 -5.05 -11.94 -13.10
N VAL A 410 -4.97 -12.64 -11.98
CA VAL A 410 -3.97 -12.41 -10.93
C VAL A 410 -2.88 -13.46 -11.03
N GLY A 411 -1.63 -13.09 -10.76
CA GLY A 411 -0.48 -13.97 -10.72
C GLY A 411 0.15 -13.96 -9.33
N LEU A 412 0.34 -15.14 -8.75
CA LEU A 412 0.94 -15.31 -7.43
C LEU A 412 2.23 -16.13 -7.52
N ALA A 413 3.28 -15.69 -6.84
CA ALA A 413 4.54 -16.41 -6.68
C ALA A 413 5.01 -16.32 -5.22
N LEU A 414 5.95 -17.18 -4.80
CA LEU A 414 6.53 -17.09 -3.46
C LEU A 414 7.33 -15.79 -3.34
N SER A 415 6.94 -14.93 -2.40
CA SER A 415 7.70 -13.71 -2.07
C SER A 415 9.07 -14.07 -1.51
N THR A 416 10.08 -13.23 -1.71
CA THR A 416 11.35 -13.34 -0.96
C THR A 416 11.17 -13.12 0.54
N SER A 417 10.02 -12.60 0.97
CA SER A 417 9.60 -12.45 2.36
C SER A 417 8.75 -13.63 2.86
N TYR A 418 8.59 -14.68 2.06
CA TYR A 418 7.85 -15.89 2.46
C TYR A 418 8.47 -16.53 3.70
N GLY A 419 7.67 -16.75 4.74
CA GLY A 419 8.11 -17.37 5.99
C GLY A 419 9.07 -16.52 6.82
N VAL A 420 9.39 -15.29 6.39
CA VAL A 420 10.19 -14.35 7.17
C VAL A 420 9.30 -13.74 8.25
N VAL A 421 9.69 -13.96 9.50
CA VAL A 421 8.93 -13.56 10.69
C VAL A 421 9.32 -12.14 11.10
N ALA A 422 8.38 -11.41 11.69
CA ALA A 422 8.68 -10.36 12.66
C ALA A 422 9.47 -10.94 13.81
N THR A 423 10.80 -10.84 13.76
CA THR A 423 11.63 -11.26 14.88
C THR A 423 11.24 -10.42 16.11
N PRO A 424 10.67 -11.04 17.18
CA PRO A 424 10.79 -10.44 18.49
C PRO A 424 12.28 -10.47 18.87
N PRO A 425 12.77 -9.58 19.75
CA PRO A 425 14.15 -9.64 20.21
C PRO A 425 14.44 -11.06 20.72
N SER A 426 15.41 -11.72 20.08
CA SER A 426 15.82 -13.08 20.36
C SER A 426 16.52 -13.16 21.71
N THR A 427 15.79 -13.52 22.77
CA THR A 427 16.37 -14.05 24.03
C THR A 427 15.55 -15.17 24.66
N LEU A 428 14.70 -15.88 23.92
CA LEU A 428 14.02 -17.06 24.44
C LEU A 428 14.21 -18.22 23.46
N PHE A 429 14.65 -19.36 24.01
CA PHE A 429 14.99 -20.64 23.37
C PHE A 429 16.41 -20.78 22.81
N GLN A 430 17.41 -20.80 23.70
CA GLN A 430 18.58 -21.68 23.53
C GLN A 430 18.52 -22.78 24.58
N THR A 431 17.99 -23.94 24.22
CA THR A 431 18.31 -25.19 24.91
C THR A 431 19.68 -25.65 24.42
N THR A 432 20.66 -25.50 25.31
CA THR A 432 22.01 -26.04 25.20
C THR A 432 21.97 -27.55 24.98
N THR A 433 22.53 -28.03 23.87
CA THR A 433 23.20 -29.34 23.84
C THR A 433 24.56 -29.17 23.20
N THR A 434 25.57 -29.22 24.07
CA THR A 434 27.00 -29.23 23.80
C THR A 434 27.44 -30.59 23.29
N LEU A 435 28.13 -30.65 22.13
CA LEU A 435 29.23 -31.59 21.90
C LEU A 435 30.24 -30.96 20.91
N TYR A 436 31.46 -30.73 21.38
CA TYR A 436 32.69 -30.39 20.62
C TYR A 436 33.37 -31.74 20.17
N PRO A 437 34.50 -31.79 19.43
CA PRO A 437 34.69 -32.09 18.00
C PRO A 437 35.73 -33.23 17.79
N PRO A 438 36.48 -33.35 16.65
CA PRO A 438 37.67 -32.52 16.44
C PRO A 438 38.09 -32.17 14.98
N SER A 439 38.75 -31.02 14.86
CA SER A 439 39.88 -30.62 13.99
C SER A 439 40.16 -31.33 12.64
N SER A 440 40.37 -30.53 11.59
CA SER A 440 41.67 -30.52 10.90
C SER A 440 41.92 -29.20 10.15
N THR A 441 43.18 -28.79 10.23
CA THR A 441 43.86 -27.66 9.62
C THR A 441 44.02 -27.83 8.12
N ASN A 442 43.96 -26.73 7.35
CA ASN A 442 44.99 -26.42 6.35
C ASN A 442 44.93 -24.96 5.89
N SER A 443 46.09 -24.32 5.98
CA SER A 443 46.41 -22.99 5.49
C SER A 443 46.77 -23.04 4.00
N ALA A 444 46.28 -22.10 3.19
CA ALA A 444 47.00 -21.67 1.98
C ALA A 444 46.57 -20.26 1.51
N SER A 445 47.55 -19.38 1.55
CA SER A 445 47.80 -18.11 0.84
C SER A 445 46.73 -17.50 -0.10
N THR A 446 46.31 -16.31 0.32
CA THR A 446 46.20 -15.05 -0.45
C THR A 446 46.59 -15.06 -1.94
N THR A 447 45.60 -14.70 -2.77
CA THR A 447 45.80 -13.82 -3.94
C THR A 447 44.77 -12.70 -3.87
N SER A 448 45.29 -11.48 -3.74
CA SER A 448 44.57 -10.21 -3.68
C SER A 448 43.82 -9.92 -4.99
N ALA A 449 42.49 -9.98 -4.95
CA ALA A 449 41.64 -9.23 -5.87
C ALA A 449 41.27 -7.91 -5.20
N ALA A 450 41.50 -6.80 -5.91
CA ALA A 450 41.16 -5.47 -5.44
C ALA A 450 39.64 -5.39 -5.21
N SER A 451 39.24 -5.38 -3.94
CA SER A 451 37.89 -5.03 -3.53
C SER A 451 37.68 -3.54 -3.80
N THR A 452 36.91 -3.22 -4.84
CA THR A 452 36.22 -1.93 -4.92
C THR A 452 35.31 -1.83 -3.70
N THR A 453 35.76 -1.10 -2.68
CA THR A 453 34.95 -0.68 -1.54
C THR A 453 33.84 0.21 -2.05
N THR A 454 32.69 -0.39 -2.38
CA THR A 454 31.43 0.34 -2.37
C THR A 454 31.25 0.89 -0.96
N VAL A 455 31.41 2.20 -0.80
CA VAL A 455 31.05 2.89 0.44
C VAL A 455 29.60 2.53 0.71
N ALA A 456 29.35 1.71 1.73
CA ALA A 456 28.00 1.43 2.17
C ALA A 456 27.34 2.77 2.52
N THR A 457 26.40 3.19 1.68
CA THR A 457 25.64 4.42 1.89
C THR A 457 24.86 4.26 3.19
N LEU A 458 25.04 5.20 4.12
CA LEU A 458 24.30 5.15 5.39
C LEU A 458 22.80 5.34 5.13
N PRO A 459 21.93 4.82 6.01
CA PRO A 459 20.50 5.05 5.92
C PRO A 459 20.14 6.55 5.87
N ALA A 460 19.04 6.89 5.19
CA ALA A 460 18.61 8.28 4.99
C ALA A 460 18.45 9.07 6.30
N GLN A 461 18.04 8.41 7.39
CA GLN A 461 17.92 9.02 8.71
C GLN A 461 19.27 9.45 9.31
N CYS A 462 20.41 9.01 8.80
CA CYS A 462 21.72 9.55 9.16
C CYS A 462 22.01 10.92 8.50
N TYR A 463 21.13 11.39 7.61
CA TYR A 463 21.27 12.69 6.93
C TYR A 463 20.06 13.59 7.17
N ASN A 464 18.88 13.00 7.39
CA ASN A 464 17.63 13.71 7.62
C ASN A 464 17.13 13.50 9.05
N TYR A 465 17.54 14.38 9.97
CA TYR A 465 17.15 14.36 11.37
C TYR A 465 17.13 15.78 11.97
N THR A 466 16.37 15.97 13.05
CA THR A 466 16.40 17.19 13.87
C THR A 466 17.37 17.03 15.03
N THR A 467 18.14 18.06 15.37
CA THR A 467 19.06 18.00 16.52
C THR A 467 18.40 18.59 17.77
N ILE A 468 18.50 17.89 18.90
CA ILE A 468 18.03 18.35 20.21
C ILE A 468 19.22 18.40 21.16
N ALA A 469 19.48 19.57 21.74
CA ALA A 469 20.62 19.79 22.64
C ALA A 469 20.21 20.37 24.02
N ASP A 470 18.95 20.18 24.41
CA ASP A 470 18.42 20.72 25.68
C ASP A 470 18.94 19.94 26.89
N ALA A 471 19.81 20.59 27.68
CA ALA A 471 20.40 20.06 28.92
C ALA A 471 19.34 19.62 29.95
N ALA A 472 18.16 20.22 29.95
CA ALA A 472 17.08 19.90 30.89
C ALA A 472 16.59 18.45 30.77
N ARG A 473 16.92 17.74 29.68
CA ARG A 473 16.51 16.34 29.40
C ARG A 473 17.40 15.30 30.07
N LEU A 474 18.56 15.68 30.59
CA LEU A 474 19.49 14.74 31.17
C LEU A 474 18.88 14.06 32.40
N THR A 475 19.19 12.78 32.59
CA THR A 475 18.83 11.99 33.80
C THR A 475 19.31 12.63 35.10
N THR A 476 20.29 13.52 35.04
CA THR A 476 20.84 14.28 36.17
C THR A 476 20.04 15.53 36.54
N GLN A 477 19.07 15.94 35.71
CA GLN A 477 18.25 17.11 35.96
C GLN A 477 17.01 16.75 36.77
N GLY A 478 16.58 17.67 37.62
CA GLY A 478 15.36 17.54 38.43
C GLY A 478 14.06 17.56 37.61
N SER A 479 12.94 17.67 38.31
CA SER A 479 11.61 17.73 37.70
C SER A 479 11.37 19.04 36.95
N GLY A 480 10.38 19.03 36.06
CA GLY A 480 9.94 20.23 35.35
C GLY A 480 8.68 20.01 34.54
N ASN A 481 8.27 21.03 33.80
CA ASN A 481 7.10 20.99 32.91
C ASN A 481 7.52 20.85 31.43
N GLY A 482 8.74 20.38 31.18
CA GLY A 482 9.28 20.17 29.85
C GLY A 482 8.47 19.12 29.09
N CYS A 483 8.24 19.41 27.82
CA CYS A 483 7.26 18.73 26.99
C CYS A 483 7.82 18.45 25.61
N ASP A 484 7.48 17.28 25.07
CA ASP A 484 7.86 16.86 23.73
C ASP A 484 6.75 16.89 22.68
N SER A 485 5.51 17.21 23.06
CA SER A 485 4.37 17.25 22.13
C SER A 485 4.54 18.21 20.95
N SER A 486 5.36 19.26 21.10
CA SER A 486 5.66 20.26 20.07
C SER A 486 7.05 20.11 19.44
N VAL A 487 7.89 19.24 20.00
CA VAL A 487 9.28 19.03 19.57
C VAL A 487 9.35 18.01 18.45
N PHE A 488 8.48 17.00 18.53
CA PHE A 488 8.26 16.04 17.46
C PHE A 488 7.10 16.57 16.62
N ASN A 489 7.34 16.78 15.33
CA ASN A 489 6.38 17.46 14.47
C ASN A 489 5.03 16.75 14.58
N SER A 490 3.96 17.48 14.90
CA SER A 490 2.63 16.95 15.26
C SER A 490 1.85 16.36 14.06
N VAL A 491 2.59 15.85 13.08
CA VAL A 491 2.15 15.27 11.82
C VAL A 491 1.66 13.85 12.12
N SER A 492 0.60 13.78 12.94
CA SER A 492 0.02 12.57 13.55
C SER A 492 0.99 11.78 14.46
N GLY A 493 0.57 11.38 15.66
CA GLY A 493 1.38 10.57 16.59
C GLY A 493 1.81 9.18 16.07
N ASN A 494 1.68 8.91 14.77
CA ASN A 494 1.87 7.63 14.09
C ASN A 494 3.05 7.64 13.10
N VAL A 495 3.74 8.78 12.89
CA VAL A 495 4.97 8.84 12.08
C VAL A 495 6.16 9.21 12.98
N PRO A 496 7.25 8.41 13.02
CA PRO A 496 8.40 8.73 13.84
C PRO A 496 9.18 9.91 13.23
N SER A 497 9.48 10.91 14.04
CA SER A 497 10.44 11.96 13.69
C SER A 497 11.85 11.48 14.05
N TYR A 498 12.78 11.60 13.10
CA TYR A 498 14.18 11.26 13.34
C TYR A 498 14.90 12.39 14.06
N VAL A 499 15.50 12.06 15.21
CA VAL A 499 16.11 13.01 16.14
C VAL A 499 17.50 12.56 16.52
N ARG A 500 18.44 13.51 16.58
CA ARG A 500 19.76 13.32 17.17
C ARG A 500 19.85 14.11 18.46
N PHE A 501 20.12 13.43 19.57
CA PHE A 501 20.51 14.11 20.81
C PHE A 501 21.97 14.55 20.74
N ALA A 502 22.26 15.77 21.19
CA ALA A 502 23.58 16.36 21.19
C ALA A 502 23.89 17.09 22.50
N SER A 503 25.17 17.23 22.82
CA SER A 503 25.64 18.04 23.94
C SER A 503 25.12 19.48 23.84
N PRO A 504 24.66 20.11 24.94
CA PRO A 504 24.71 19.64 26.33
C PRO A 504 23.56 18.71 26.77
N GLY A 505 22.60 18.39 25.90
CA GLY A 505 21.41 17.59 26.20
C GLY A 505 21.57 16.07 26.24
N GLY A 506 22.79 15.55 26.37
CA GLY A 506 23.08 14.11 26.26
C GLY A 506 23.19 13.65 24.80
N THR A 507 23.64 12.42 24.60
CA THR A 507 23.91 11.89 23.24
C THR A 507 22.99 10.75 22.83
N GLN A 508 22.23 10.24 23.79
CA GLN A 508 21.34 9.11 23.60
C GLN A 508 20.22 9.11 24.65
N LEU A 509 19.16 8.35 24.40
CA LEU A 509 18.11 8.12 25.40
C LEU A 509 18.65 7.38 26.62
N ALA A 510 18.04 7.66 27.77
CA ALA A 510 18.27 6.90 28.99
C ALA A 510 17.98 5.40 28.76
N THR A 511 18.92 4.53 29.15
CA THR A 511 18.83 3.07 28.94
C THR A 511 18.18 2.32 30.11
N SER A 512 17.64 3.04 31.08
CA SER A 512 16.95 2.51 32.26
C SER A 512 15.93 3.51 32.76
N ALA A 513 14.87 3.03 33.42
CA ALA A 513 13.81 3.86 33.98
C ALA A 513 14.38 4.91 34.95
N PRO A 514 14.27 6.22 34.64
CA PRO A 514 14.77 7.25 35.53
C PRO A 514 13.89 7.32 36.79
N ASN A 515 14.47 7.01 37.96
CA ASN A 515 13.90 7.21 39.30
C ASN A 515 12.41 6.81 39.46
N SER A 516 12.07 5.53 39.23
CA SER A 516 10.73 4.96 39.43
C SER A 516 10.26 4.88 40.90
N GLY A 517 10.60 5.86 41.74
CA GLY A 517 10.22 5.87 43.15
C GLY A 517 10.59 7.11 43.97
N GLN A 518 11.50 8.00 43.51
CA GLN A 518 12.00 9.12 44.32
C GLN A 518 12.29 10.40 43.52
N GLY A 519 11.29 10.90 42.78
CA GLY A 519 11.32 12.24 42.19
C GLY A 519 11.41 12.21 40.67
N GLN A 520 10.54 12.99 40.04
CA GLN A 520 10.49 13.20 38.59
C GLN A 520 11.79 13.86 38.13
N VAL A 521 12.36 13.41 37.03
CA VAL A 521 13.66 13.87 36.49
C VAL A 521 13.56 14.18 35.00
N CYS A 522 14.64 14.65 34.39
CA CYS A 522 14.70 14.98 32.96
C CYS A 522 13.82 16.17 32.58
N GLY A 523 13.59 17.08 33.55
CA GLY A 523 12.85 18.32 33.36
C GLY A 523 11.39 18.11 32.98
N THR A 524 10.81 16.96 33.30
CA THR A 524 9.43 16.57 32.95
C THR A 524 8.73 15.86 34.11
N LEU A 525 7.43 15.62 33.98
CA LEU A 525 6.66 14.82 34.95
C LEU A 525 6.75 13.33 34.64
N ALA A 526 6.81 12.95 33.36
CA ALA A 526 6.90 11.57 32.91
C ALA A 526 8.09 11.39 31.95
N ALA A 527 9.11 10.66 32.40
CA ALA A 527 10.41 10.56 31.74
C ALA A 527 10.47 9.35 30.81
N GLY A 528 10.60 9.59 29.52
CA GLY A 528 10.72 8.57 28.47
C GLY A 528 12.11 7.94 28.46
N TRP A 529 12.18 6.62 28.44
CA TRP A 529 13.43 5.86 28.45
C TRP A 529 13.28 4.56 27.64
N THR A 530 14.39 3.89 27.36
CA THR A 530 14.44 2.62 26.63
C THR A 530 15.27 1.58 27.39
N ASN A 531 15.04 0.28 27.23
CA ASN A 531 15.97 -0.76 27.73
C ASN A 531 16.85 -1.34 26.61
N ALA A 532 17.03 -0.59 25.52
CA ALA A 532 17.74 -1.10 24.36
C ALA A 532 19.27 -1.04 24.52
N THR A 533 19.93 -2.12 24.10
CA THR A 533 21.36 -2.12 23.80
C THR A 533 21.59 -1.42 22.47
N TYR A 534 22.35 -0.32 22.44
CA TYR A 534 22.55 0.49 21.24
C TYR A 534 23.36 -0.23 20.15
N PRO A 535 23.09 0.05 18.85
CA PRO A 535 23.82 -0.60 17.75
C PRO A 535 25.29 -0.17 17.71
N THR A 536 26.19 -1.12 17.45
CA THR A 536 27.63 -0.85 17.38
C THR A 536 28.14 -0.75 15.94
N THR A 537 27.43 -1.34 14.98
CA THR A 537 27.84 -1.37 13.57
C THR A 537 27.37 -0.11 12.84
N LEU A 538 28.26 0.55 12.10
CA LEU A 538 27.92 1.77 11.36
C LEU A 538 26.81 1.49 10.32
N GLY A 539 25.76 2.32 10.30
CA GLY A 539 24.58 2.17 9.46
C GLY A 539 23.52 1.20 10.00
N GLN A 540 23.84 0.45 11.08
CA GLN A 540 22.89 -0.47 11.68
C GLN A 540 21.77 0.29 12.37
N THR A 541 20.54 -0.06 12.02
CA THR A 541 19.32 0.38 12.72
C THR A 541 18.78 -0.78 13.53
N ILE A 542 18.55 -0.56 14.82
CA ILE A 542 17.85 -1.50 15.69
C ILE A 542 16.49 -0.92 16.06
N ASN A 543 15.60 -1.79 16.50
CA ASN A 543 14.34 -1.40 17.09
C ASN A 543 14.44 -1.55 18.59
N ALA A 544 13.78 -0.63 19.25
CA ALA A 544 13.77 -0.50 20.67
C ALA A 544 12.35 -0.12 21.08
N PHE A 545 12.01 -0.30 22.34
CA PHE A 545 10.84 0.36 22.88
C PHE A 545 11.27 1.61 23.63
N ALA A 546 10.41 2.60 23.69
CA ALA A 546 10.46 3.67 24.65
C ALA A 546 9.15 3.69 25.44
N CYS A 547 9.25 3.87 26.75
CA CYS A 547 8.08 4.13 27.57
C CYS A 547 8.40 5.14 28.66
N PHE A 548 7.36 5.62 29.32
CA PHE A 548 7.46 6.78 30.21
C PHE A 548 7.34 6.35 31.67
N ALA A 549 8.35 6.66 32.48
CA ALA A 549 8.31 6.46 33.91
C ALA A 549 7.48 7.57 34.57
N TYR A 550 6.44 7.20 35.33
CA TYR A 550 5.55 8.14 36.02
C TYR A 550 4.97 7.50 37.29
N GLY A 551 4.90 8.28 38.38
CA GLY A 551 4.18 7.88 39.60
C GLY A 551 4.66 6.59 40.26
N GLY A 552 5.95 6.27 40.15
CA GLY A 552 6.52 5.02 40.67
C GLY A 552 6.43 3.81 39.73
N ASN A 553 5.73 3.96 38.59
CA ASN A 553 5.71 2.95 37.53
C ASN A 553 6.82 3.25 36.52
N ALA A 554 7.68 2.27 36.26
CA ALA A 554 8.77 2.38 35.29
C ALA A 554 8.25 2.54 33.85
N CYS A 555 7.06 2.05 33.52
CA CYS A 555 6.53 2.03 32.16
C CYS A 555 5.02 2.30 32.20
N PHE A 556 4.67 3.57 32.43
CA PHE A 556 3.30 4.05 32.56
C PHE A 556 2.71 4.45 31.20
N GLY A 557 1.53 3.95 30.88
CA GLY A 557 0.80 4.29 29.66
C GLY A 557 1.25 3.48 28.44
N TYR A 558 1.36 4.13 27.28
CA TYR A 558 1.70 3.50 26.01
C TYR A 558 3.20 3.22 25.87
N VAL A 559 3.51 2.09 25.25
CA VAL A 559 4.86 1.73 24.79
C VAL A 559 5.00 2.17 23.34
N TYR A 560 6.01 2.99 23.06
CA TYR A 560 6.33 3.48 21.73
C TYR A 560 7.46 2.62 21.15
N TRP A 561 7.24 2.02 20.01
CA TRP A 561 8.27 1.24 19.32
C TRP A 561 9.14 2.14 18.47
N ILE A 562 10.34 2.44 18.94
CA ILE A 562 11.26 3.43 18.38
C ILE A 562 12.38 2.76 17.55
N LYS A 563 13.06 3.55 16.72
CA LYS A 563 14.26 3.11 15.97
C LYS A 563 15.51 3.79 16.53
N ILE A 564 16.64 3.09 16.58
CA ILE A 564 17.94 3.66 16.94
C ILE A 564 18.95 3.28 15.86
N THR A 565 19.53 4.27 15.19
CA THR A 565 20.51 4.07 14.10
C THR A 565 21.89 4.50 14.54
N LYS A 566 22.92 3.66 14.36
CA LYS A 566 24.32 4.06 14.52
C LYS A 566 24.76 4.80 13.26
N CYS A 567 24.95 6.11 13.38
CA CYS A 567 25.53 6.94 12.33
C CYS A 567 27.00 7.25 12.65
N ASN A 568 27.66 8.02 11.79
CA ASN A 568 29.09 8.29 11.92
C ASN A 568 29.40 9.17 13.16
N GLY A 569 29.65 8.53 14.31
CA GLY A 569 30.00 9.19 15.58
C GLY A 569 28.81 9.60 16.46
N TYR A 570 27.57 9.25 16.09
CA TYR A 570 26.37 9.59 16.87
C TYR A 570 25.22 8.59 16.63
N TYR A 571 24.14 8.75 17.38
CA TYR A 571 22.91 7.99 17.19
C TYR A 571 21.79 8.89 16.68
N VAL A 572 20.93 8.32 15.85
CA VAL A 572 19.67 8.94 15.44
C VAL A 572 18.52 8.05 15.91
N HIS A 573 17.54 8.67 16.56
CA HIS A 573 16.39 8.03 17.18
C HIS A 573 15.13 8.38 16.39
N GLY A 574 14.42 7.38 15.88
CA GLY A 574 13.07 7.55 15.32
C GLY A 574 12.05 7.52 16.46
N LEU A 575 11.56 8.69 16.88
CA LEU A 575 10.71 8.85 18.06
C LEU A 575 9.35 9.43 17.67
N TYR A 576 8.31 9.03 18.40
CA TYR A 576 6.94 9.49 18.20
C TYR A 576 6.61 10.65 19.15
N ALA A 577 5.76 11.56 18.70
CA ALA A 577 5.22 12.61 19.56
C ALA A 577 4.42 11.97 20.71
N PRO A 578 4.78 12.22 21.98
CA PRO A 578 4.06 11.63 23.09
C PRO A 578 2.69 12.29 23.26
N GLY A 579 1.69 11.49 23.64
CA GLY A 579 0.27 11.90 23.63
C GLY A 579 -0.17 12.94 24.67
N ALA A 580 0.72 13.47 25.51
CA ALA A 580 0.39 14.53 26.47
C ALA A 580 1.59 15.41 26.81
N CYS A 581 1.32 16.64 27.23
CA CYS A 581 2.37 17.60 27.53
C CYS A 581 3.27 17.24 28.73
N ALA A 582 2.83 16.31 29.57
CA ALA A 582 3.57 15.83 30.73
C ALA A 582 4.70 14.84 30.38
N TYR A 583 4.82 14.42 29.11
CA TYR A 583 5.77 13.41 28.66
C TYR A 583 6.96 14.03 27.92
N ARG A 584 8.17 13.53 28.24
CA ARG A 584 9.40 13.94 27.58
C ARG A 584 10.44 12.83 27.54
N TYR A 585 11.09 12.61 26.41
CA TYR A 585 12.18 11.65 26.28
C TYR A 585 13.42 12.14 27.04
N CYS A 586 13.90 11.30 27.95
CA CYS A 586 15.05 11.53 28.81
C CYS A 586 16.35 11.03 28.17
N THR A 587 17.44 11.74 28.43
CA THR A 587 18.75 11.49 27.80
C THR A 587 19.87 11.24 28.81
N GLN A 588 20.95 10.61 28.35
CA GLN A 588 22.18 10.37 29.12
C GLN A 588 23.45 10.68 28.30
#